data_AF-A0A9W4SK49-F1
#
_entry.id   AF-A0A9W4SK49-F1
#
_cell.length_a   1.000
_cell.length_b   1.000
_cell.length_c   1.000
_cell.angle_alpha   90.00
_cell.angle_beta   90.00
_cell.angle_gamma   90.00
#
_symmetry.space_group_name_H-M   'P 1'
#
loop_
_entity.id
_entity.type
_entity.pdbx_description
1 polymer ?
#
loop_
_entity_poly.entity_id
_entity_poly.type
_entity_poly.pdbx_seq_one_letter_code
_entity_poly.pdbx_strand_id
1 'polypeptide(L)'
;MRERIASREKNIKISDSGKRFSYVVVNDDPRYKKDGSKSTRKGDYKEFSEIAKEFNMKINIGHYLEQTVGMCAHFINEDNMFLLLLSDKIMQIKDSDIREKWIDKYFQKKAKNWLIKYIKSFQ
;
A
#
# COMPACT_ATOMS: atom_id res chain seq x y z
N MET A 1 20.93 8.05 14.46
CA MET A 1 21.39 6.81 13.80
C MET A 1 20.83 5.67 14.62
N ARG A 2 19.72 5.04 14.19
CA ARG A 2 19.24 3.82 14.87
C ARG A 2 20.27 2.75 14.56
N GLU A 3 21.19 2.51 15.49
CA GLU A 3 22.08 1.37 15.41
C GLU A 3 21.22 0.14 15.15
N ARG A 4 21.70 -0.72 14.25
CA ARG A 4 21.05 -1.98 13.94
C ARG A 4 21.17 -2.88 15.18
N ILE A 5 20.33 -2.64 16.17
CA ILE A 5 20.08 -3.53 17.32
C ILE A 5 19.70 -4.94 16.81
N ALA A 6 19.24 -5.02 15.55
CA ALA A 6 18.92 -6.25 14.85
C ALA A 6 20.09 -7.25 14.65
N SER A 7 21.36 -6.90 14.92
CA SER A 7 22.46 -7.87 14.76
C SER A 7 23.40 -8.02 15.95
N ARG A 8 23.25 -7.25 17.04
CA ARG A 8 24.15 -7.36 18.20
C ARG A 8 23.48 -7.68 19.54
N GLU A 9 22.16 -7.49 19.67
CA GLU A 9 21.49 -7.74 20.97
C GLU A 9 20.37 -8.78 20.95
N LYS A 10 19.88 -9.21 19.78
CA LYS A 10 18.87 -10.27 19.70
C LYS A 10 19.24 -11.27 18.61
N ASN A 11 19.09 -12.55 18.92
CA ASN A 11 19.26 -13.71 18.04
C ASN A 11 18.23 -13.70 16.89
N ILE A 12 18.22 -12.67 16.04
CA ILE A 12 17.48 -12.70 14.79
C ILE A 12 18.23 -13.70 13.92
N LYS A 13 17.77 -14.94 13.98
CA LYS A 13 18.34 -16.06 13.26
C LYS A 13 18.10 -15.78 11.79
N ILE A 14 19.12 -15.27 11.12
CA ILE A 14 19.09 -15.07 9.67
C ILE A 14 18.72 -16.43 9.08
N SER A 15 17.60 -16.48 8.38
CA SER A 15 17.11 -17.72 7.80
C SER A 15 18.14 -18.26 6.82
N ASP A 16 18.43 -19.56 6.91
CA ASP A 16 19.31 -20.22 5.96
C ASP A 16 18.86 -19.96 4.51
N SER A 17 19.83 -19.92 3.60
CA SER A 17 19.58 -19.86 2.17
C SER A 17 18.50 -20.85 1.75
N GLY A 18 17.46 -20.37 1.07
CA GLY A 18 16.32 -21.17 0.60
C GLY A 18 15.12 -21.26 1.55
N LYS A 19 15.21 -20.77 2.79
CA LYS A 19 14.06 -20.72 3.71
C LYS A 19 13.20 -19.47 3.48
N ARG A 20 11.89 -19.62 3.58
CA ARG A 20 10.93 -18.50 3.54
C ARG A 20 10.92 -17.79 4.90
N PHE A 21 10.76 -16.47 4.88
CA PHE A 21 10.55 -15.66 6.08
C PHE A 21 9.44 -14.63 5.86
N SER A 22 8.82 -14.22 6.95
CA SER A 22 7.69 -13.28 6.95
C SER A 22 8.16 -11.84 7.20
N TYR A 23 7.74 -10.92 6.34
CA TYR A 23 8.09 -9.50 6.45
C TYR A 23 6.86 -8.60 6.28
N VAL A 24 6.96 -7.39 6.83
CA VAL A 24 5.97 -6.32 6.65
C VAL A 24 6.64 -5.05 6.13
N VAL A 25 5.87 -4.18 5.46
CA VAL A 25 6.33 -2.84 5.06
C VAL A 25 5.92 -1.85 6.14
N VAL A 26 6.89 -1.15 6.73
CA VAL A 26 6.66 -0.18 7.81
C VAL A 26 6.67 1.27 7.30
N ASN A 27 5.96 2.16 8.00
CA ASN A 27 6.03 3.60 7.80
C ASN A 27 7.37 4.11 8.31
N ASP A 28 8.08 4.79 7.43
CA ASP A 28 9.34 5.50 7.59
C ASP A 28 9.72 5.88 9.03
N ASP A 29 10.73 5.20 9.57
CA ASP A 29 11.89 5.94 10.06
C ASP A 29 12.82 6.15 8.85
N PRO A 30 13.46 7.31 8.67
CA PRO A 30 14.30 7.55 7.52
C PRO A 30 15.44 6.53 7.48
N ARG A 31 15.34 5.58 6.55
CA ARG A 31 16.41 4.63 6.24
C ARG A 31 17.37 5.34 5.31
N TYR A 32 18.46 5.80 5.90
CA TYR A 32 19.52 6.46 5.17
C TYR A 32 20.43 5.43 4.49
N LYS A 33 20.75 5.67 3.22
CA LYS A 33 21.81 4.96 2.52
C LYS A 33 23.16 5.31 3.17
N LYS A 34 24.23 4.61 2.76
CA LYS A 34 25.60 4.88 3.24
C LYS A 34 26.04 6.33 2.98
N ASP A 35 25.49 6.97 1.95
CA ASP A 35 25.76 8.36 1.57
C ASP A 35 24.92 9.40 2.35
N GLY A 36 24.10 8.97 3.32
CA GLY A 36 23.24 9.86 4.10
C GLY A 36 21.96 10.33 3.39
N SER A 37 21.70 9.90 2.15
CA SER A 37 20.44 10.17 1.45
C SER A 37 19.32 9.24 1.92
N LYS A 38 18.07 9.71 1.91
CA LYS A 38 16.91 8.85 2.18
C LYS A 38 16.82 7.77 1.09
N SER A 39 16.61 6.52 1.49
CA SER A 39 16.32 5.49 0.52
C SER A 39 14.95 5.71 -0.11
N THR A 40 14.84 5.39 -1.40
CA THR A 40 13.59 5.33 -2.16
C THR A 40 13.21 3.89 -2.51
N ARG A 41 14.05 2.90 -2.15
CA ARG A 41 13.84 1.50 -2.52
C ARG A 41 12.81 0.89 -1.57
N LYS A 42 11.71 0.36 -2.13
CA LYS A 42 10.67 -0.36 -1.36
C LYS A 42 11.24 -1.48 -0.48
N GLY A 43 12.27 -2.18 -0.96
CA GLY A 43 12.95 -3.25 -0.21
C GLY A 43 13.56 -2.78 1.10
N ASP A 44 13.99 -1.51 1.16
CA ASP A 44 14.59 -0.97 2.37
C ASP A 44 13.54 -0.77 3.46
N TYR A 45 12.26 -0.62 3.14
CA TYR A 45 11.16 -0.47 4.12
C TYR A 45 10.58 -1.79 4.62
N LYS A 46 11.15 -2.93 4.19
CA LYS A 46 10.75 -4.25 4.67
C LYS A 46 11.43 -4.54 6.00
N GLU A 47 10.65 -5.04 6.94
CA GLU A 47 11.13 -5.48 8.25
C GLU A 47 10.56 -6.85 8.58
N PHE A 48 11.29 -7.65 9.37
CA PHE A 48 10.75 -8.91 9.87
C PHE A 48 9.50 -8.67 10.72
N SER A 49 8.46 -9.47 10.51
CA SER A 49 7.17 -9.30 11.19
C SER A 49 7.29 -9.31 12.73
N GLU A 50 8.15 -10.17 13.27
CA GLU A 50 8.44 -10.26 14.70
C GLU A 50 9.08 -8.98 15.25
N ILE A 51 10.07 -8.44 14.54
CA ILE A 51 10.75 -7.19 14.90
C ILE A 51 9.76 -6.02 14.84
N ALA A 52 8.97 -5.94 13.78
CA ALA A 52 7.98 -4.88 13.62
C ALA A 52 6.97 -4.88 14.79
N LYS A 53 6.51 -6.06 15.21
CA LYS A 53 5.62 -6.21 16.37
C LYS A 53 6.30 -5.85 17.67
N GLU A 54 7.52 -6.35 17.91
CA GLU A 54 8.28 -6.12 19.14
C GLU A 54 8.59 -4.63 19.37
N PHE A 55 8.99 -3.92 18.32
CA PHE A 55 9.33 -2.49 18.40
C PHE A 55 8.12 -1.58 18.14
N ASN A 56 6.90 -2.14 18.10
CA ASN A 56 5.66 -1.42 17.80
C ASN A 56 5.78 -0.50 16.58
N MET A 57 6.44 -1.00 15.53
CA MET A 57 6.68 -0.25 14.31
C MET A 57 5.36 -0.01 13.59
N LYS A 58 5.12 1.24 13.19
CA LYS A 58 3.90 1.59 12.47
C LYS A 58 3.93 0.95 11.09
N ILE A 59 2.99 0.05 10.79
CA ILE A 59 2.89 -0.59 9.46
C ILE A 59 2.42 0.43 8.41
N ASN A 60 3.00 0.39 7.22
CA ASN A 60 2.53 1.17 6.07
C ASN A 60 1.28 0.53 5.48
N ILE A 61 0.13 0.82 6.11
CA ILE A 61 -1.18 0.34 5.66
C ILE A 61 -1.45 0.78 4.21
N GLY A 62 -1.03 2.00 3.82
CA GLY A 62 -1.20 2.52 2.47
C GLY A 62 -0.58 1.63 1.40
N HIS A 63 0.59 1.05 1.67
CA HIS A 63 1.26 0.11 0.77
C HIS A 63 0.40 -1.11 0.44
N TYR A 64 -0.27 -1.67 1.45
CA TYR A 64 -1.13 -2.84 1.27
C TYR A 64 -2.48 -2.47 0.65
N LEU A 65 -3.00 -1.28 0.99
CA LEU A 65 -4.23 -0.78 0.40
C LEU A 65 -4.11 -0.51 -1.09
N GLU A 66 -2.98 0.02 -1.57
CA GLU A 66 -2.80 0.24 -3.01
C GLU A 66 -3.01 -1.04 -3.82
N GLN A 67 -2.62 -2.20 -3.26
CA GLN A 67 -2.86 -3.49 -3.91
C GLN A 67 -4.33 -3.92 -3.85
N THR A 68 -5.06 -3.54 -2.80
CA THR A 68 -6.49 -3.90 -2.66
C THR A 68 -7.43 -2.94 -3.37
N VAL A 69 -7.02 -1.70 -3.66
CA VAL A 69 -7.84 -0.69 -4.35
C VAL A 69 -8.33 -1.20 -5.70
N GLY A 70 -7.49 -1.91 -6.47
CA GLY A 70 -7.90 -2.49 -7.75
C GLY A 70 -9.03 -3.53 -7.59
N MET A 71 -8.89 -4.43 -6.62
CA MET A 71 -9.95 -5.42 -6.31
C MET A 71 -11.24 -4.73 -5.85
N CYS A 72 -11.15 -3.72 -4.98
CA CYS A 72 -12.31 -2.97 -4.53
C CYS A 72 -12.97 -2.15 -5.66
N ALA A 73 -12.20 -1.65 -6.62
CA ALA A 73 -12.73 -0.92 -7.76
C ALA A 73 -13.67 -1.79 -8.62
N HIS A 74 -13.35 -3.08 -8.78
CA HIS A 74 -14.23 -4.03 -9.48
C HIS A 74 -15.57 -4.19 -8.76
N PHE A 75 -15.57 -4.42 -7.45
CA PHE A 75 -16.81 -4.54 -6.67
C PHE A 75 -17.65 -3.26 -6.69
N ILE A 76 -17.00 -2.10 -6.64
CA ILE A 76 -17.69 -0.80 -6.68
C ILE A 76 -18.31 -0.54 -8.05
N ASN A 77 -17.69 -1.00 -9.13
CA ASN A 77 -18.25 -0.85 -10.48
C ASN A 77 -19.55 -1.65 -10.66
N GLU A 78 -19.70 -2.77 -9.96
CA GLU A 78 -20.91 -3.59 -9.99
C GLU A 78 -22.03 -3.07 -9.08
N ASP A 79 -21.71 -2.15 -8.16
CA ASP A 79 -22.68 -1.58 -7.23
C ASP A 79 -23.43 -0.40 -7.85
N ASN A 80 -24.76 -0.48 -7.82
CA ASN A 80 -25.68 0.53 -8.32
C ASN A 80 -25.45 1.93 -7.74
N MET A 81 -24.89 2.03 -6.52
CA MET A 81 -24.56 3.31 -5.89
C MET A 81 -23.46 4.10 -6.61
N PHE A 82 -22.65 3.43 -7.44
CA PHE A 82 -21.49 4.04 -8.09
C PHE A 82 -21.60 4.07 -9.60
N LEU A 83 -22.71 3.58 -10.17
CA LEU A 83 -23.01 3.68 -11.59
C LEU A 83 -22.84 5.11 -12.08
N LEU A 84 -22.07 5.25 -13.16
CA LEU A 84 -21.96 6.51 -13.88
C LEU A 84 -23.27 6.75 -14.63
N LEU A 85 -23.84 7.94 -14.44
CA LEU A 85 -25.02 8.38 -15.18
C LEU A 85 -24.61 8.65 -16.63
N LEU A 86 -25.51 8.39 -17.58
CA LEU A 86 -25.29 8.69 -19.00
C LEU A 86 -24.97 10.17 -19.26
N SER A 87 -25.39 11.07 -18.37
CA SER A 87 -25.08 12.50 -18.43
C SER A 87 -23.65 12.85 -18.00
N ASP A 88 -22.92 11.92 -17.37
CA ASP A 88 -21.58 12.19 -16.87
C ASP A 88 -20.62 12.54 -18.01
N LYS A 89 -19.77 13.53 -17.78
CA LYS A 89 -18.77 14.00 -18.77
C LYS A 89 -17.89 12.86 -19.31
N ILE A 90 -17.66 11.82 -18.51
CA ILE A 90 -16.91 10.62 -18.90
C ILE A 90 -17.69 9.81 -19.93
N MET A 91 -19.01 9.65 -19.76
CA MET A 91 -19.86 8.90 -20.69
C MET A 91 -20.04 9.60 -22.04
N GLN A 92 -19.87 10.92 -22.10
CA GLN A 92 -19.94 11.71 -23.33
C GLN A 92 -18.66 11.62 -24.20
N ILE A 93 -17.59 10.98 -23.72
CA ILE A 93 -16.37 10.79 -24.50
C ILE A 93 -16.66 9.81 -25.64
N LYS A 94 -16.45 10.25 -26.89
CA LYS A 94 -16.72 9.45 -28.09
C LYS A 94 -15.76 8.27 -28.23
N ASP A 95 -14.47 8.54 -28.04
CA ASP A 95 -13.40 7.53 -28.10
C ASP A 95 -13.58 6.50 -26.97
N SER A 96 -13.75 5.23 -27.33
CA SER A 96 -14.02 4.15 -26.37
C SER A 96 -12.86 3.88 -25.43
N ASP A 97 -11.64 3.86 -25.94
CA ASP A 97 -10.45 3.50 -25.17
C ASP A 97 -10.11 4.60 -24.16
N ILE A 98 -10.28 5.86 -24.58
CA ILE A 98 -10.14 7.01 -23.69
C ILE A 98 -11.25 6.96 -22.64
N ARG A 99 -12.50 6.71 -23.04
CA ARG A 99 -13.63 6.61 -22.10
C ARG A 99 -13.39 5.55 -21.04
N GLU A 100 -13.02 4.33 -21.43
CA GLU A 100 -12.75 3.23 -20.49
C GLU A 100 -11.63 3.55 -19.51
N LYS A 101 -10.52 4.17 -19.97
CA LYS A 101 -9.44 4.63 -19.08
C LYS A 101 -9.93 5.63 -18.03
N TRP A 102 -10.82 6.55 -18.41
CA TRP A 102 -11.38 7.51 -17.47
C TRP A 102 -12.36 6.86 -16.49
N ILE A 103 -13.14 5.88 -16.95
CA ILE A 103 -14.05 5.08 -16.10
C ILE A 103 -13.25 4.31 -15.04
N ASP A 104 -12.23 3.55 -15.45
CA ASP A 104 -11.36 2.80 -14.54
C ASP A 104 -10.72 3.72 -13.49
N LYS A 105 -10.13 4.84 -13.93
CA LYS A 105 -9.53 5.83 -13.04
C LYS A 105 -10.54 6.43 -12.04
N TYR A 106 -11.79 6.65 -12.48
CA TYR A 106 -12.86 7.13 -11.61
C TYR A 106 -13.19 6.12 -10.51
N PHE A 107 -13.39 4.85 -10.86
CA PHE A 107 -13.73 3.80 -9.91
C PHE A 107 -12.60 3.50 -8.94
N GLN A 108 -11.35 3.43 -9.41
CA GLN A 108 -10.19 3.29 -8.53
C GLN A 108 -10.09 4.45 -7.51
N LYS A 109 -10.41 5.68 -7.93
CA LYS A 109 -10.43 6.85 -7.03
C LYS A 109 -11.55 6.73 -5.98
N LYS A 110 -12.75 6.30 -6.39
CA LYS A 110 -13.87 6.05 -5.45
C LYS A 110 -13.51 4.96 -4.44
N ALA A 111 -12.96 3.83 -4.90
CA ALA A 111 -12.50 2.73 -4.05
C ALA A 111 -11.47 3.19 -3.02
N LYS A 112 -10.44 3.92 -3.45
CA LYS A 112 -9.43 4.47 -2.57
C LYS A 112 -10.02 5.38 -1.50
N ASN A 113 -10.91 6.29 -1.89
CA ASN A 113 -11.55 7.21 -0.94
C ASN A 113 -12.43 6.49 0.08
N TRP A 114 -13.20 5.49 -0.38
CA TRP A 114 -14.04 4.67 0.50
C TRP A 114 -13.20 3.91 1.52
N LEU A 115 -12.13 3.23 1.07
CA LEU A 115 -11.22 2.49 1.94
C LEU A 115 -10.55 3.39 2.99
N ILE A 116 -10.09 4.58 2.59
CA ILE A 116 -9.50 5.55 3.52
C ILE A 116 -10.53 5.98 4.57
N LYS A 117 -11.77 6.26 4.17
CA LYS A 117 -12.85 6.65 5.09
C LYS A 117 -13.19 5.52 6.06
N TYR A 118 -13.29 4.29 5.55
CA TYR A 118 -13.54 3.09 6.34
C TYR A 118 -12.45 2.86 7.39
N ILE A 119 -11.16 2.95 7.01
CA ILE A 119 -10.07 2.76 7.99
C ILE A 119 -10.09 3.85 9.06
N LYS A 120 -10.33 5.11 8.68
CA LYS A 120 -10.43 6.22 9.63
C LYS A 120 -11.55 6.06 10.64
N SER A 121 -12.59 5.27 10.36
CA SER A 121 -13.64 5.01 11.37
C SER A 121 -13.22 4.01 12.44
N PHE A 122 -12.09 3.32 12.29
CA PHE A 122 -11.53 2.43 13.31
C PHE A 122 -10.38 3.06 14.11
N GLN A 123 -10.09 4.36 13.89
CA GLN A 123 -9.05 5.13 14.58
C GLN A 123 -9.69 6.21 15.44
#